data_AF-A0A8S3AG39-F1
#
_entry.id   AF-A0A8S3AG39-F1
#
_cell.length_a   1.000
_cell.length_b   1.000
_cell.length_c   1.000
_cell.angle_alpha   90.00
_cell.angle_beta   90.00
_cell.angle_gamma   90.00
#
_symmetry.space_group_name_H-M   'P 1'
#
loop_
_entity.id
_entity.type
_entity.pdbx_description
1 polymer ?
#
loop_
_entity_poly.entity_id
_entity_poly.type
_entity_poly.pdbx_seq_one_letter_code
_entity_poly.pdbx_strand_id
1 'polypeptide(L)' 'PGMWPYIMKMAKNQGLNTVQTYVFWNIHEQKPGVLDFTGRANLSQFLQDAADAGLFVNLRIGPYVCAEWNYGGLPAWLNQ' A
#
# COMPACT_ATOMS: atom_id res chain seq x y z
N PRO A 1 -10.18 -2.94 -0.86
CA PRO A 1 -10.71 -3.14 0.50
C PRO A 1 -11.28 -4.55 0.73
N GLY A 2 -12.31 -4.99 0.00
CA GLY A 2 -13.00 -6.25 0.31
C GLY A 2 -12.16 -7.54 0.24
N MET A 3 -11.05 -7.54 -0.49
CA MET A 3 -10.21 -8.74 -0.67
C MET A 3 -9.03 -8.85 0.30
N TRP A 4 -8.62 -7.76 0.97
CA TRP A 4 -7.39 -7.77 1.78
C TRP A 4 -7.45 -8.74 2.96
N PRO A 5 -8.54 -8.78 3.77
CA PRO A 5 -8.63 -9.72 4.88
C PRO A 5 -8.52 -11.18 4.42
N TYR A 6 -9.13 -11.51 3.28
CA TYR A 6 -9.07 -12.86 2.71
C TYR A 6 -7.64 -13.23 2.30
N ILE A 7 -6.94 -12.35 1.58
CA ILE A 7 -5.56 -12.60 1.11
C ILE A 7 -4.60 -12.72 2.29
N MET A 8 -4.73 -11.87 3.30
CA MET A 8 -3.88 -11.89 4.49
C MET A 8 -4.10 -13.16 5.33
N LYS A 9 -5.35 -13.56 5.53
CA LYS A 9 -5.66 -14.83 6.19
C LYS A 9 -5.09 -16.02 5.43
N MET A 10 -5.17 -16.02 4.10
CA MET A 10 -4.55 -17.05 3.27
C MET A 10 -3.02 -17.06 3.44
N ALA A 11 -2.37 -15.89 3.41
CA ALA A 11 -0.92 -15.78 3.62
C ALA A 11 -0.51 -16.35 5.00
N LYS A 12 -1.25 -16.00 6.06
CA LYS A 12 -1.02 -16.54 7.40
C LYS A 12 -1.18 -18.06 7.46
N ASN A 13 -2.23 -18.60 6.84
CA ASN A 13 -2.49 -20.04 6.78
C ASN A 13 -1.38 -20.80 6.03
N GLN A 14 -0.72 -20.16 5.07
CA GLN A 14 0.43 -20.72 4.35
C GLN A 14 1.76 -20.55 5.10
N GLY A 15 1.72 -20.10 6.36
CA GLY A 15 2.89 -20.03 7.24
C GLY A 15 3.69 -18.72 7.15
N LEU A 16 3.21 -17.71 6.41
CA LEU A 16 3.88 -16.41 6.40
C LEU A 16 3.68 -15.71 7.76
N ASN A 17 4.71 -15.00 8.20
CA ASN A 17 4.65 -14.12 9.38
C ASN A 17 4.62 -12.63 9.02
N THR A 18 4.91 -12.28 7.76
CA THR A 18 5.08 -10.90 7.30
C THR A 18 4.52 -10.74 5.90
N VAL A 19 3.86 -9.61 5.63
CA VAL A 19 3.52 -9.15 4.28
C VAL A 19 4.34 -7.91 3.94
N GLN A 20 4.61 -7.72 2.65
CA GLN A 20 5.37 -6.57 2.16
C GLN A 20 4.52 -5.81 1.16
N THR A 21 4.49 -4.48 1.27
CA THR A 21 3.83 -3.62 0.29
C THR A 21 4.65 -2.37 0.01
N TYR A 22 4.50 -1.87 -1.22
CA TYR A 22 4.90 -0.51 -1.58
C TYR A 22 3.84 0.50 -1.11
N VAL A 23 4.25 1.75 -0.97
CA VAL A 23 3.36 2.92 -0.86
C VAL A 23 3.53 3.75 -2.13
N PHE A 24 2.44 4.00 -2.85
CA PHE A 24 2.48 4.69 -4.13
C PHE A 24 2.12 6.16 -3.94
N TRP A 25 3.09 7.07 -3.95
CA TRP A 25 2.83 8.48 -3.69
C TRP A 25 1.82 9.08 -4.69
N ASN A 26 1.90 8.70 -5.96
CA ASN A 26 1.02 9.23 -7.00
C ASN A 26 -0.47 8.92 -6.83
N ILE A 27 -0.87 7.87 -6.11
CA ILE A 27 -2.28 7.64 -5.77
C ILE A 27 -2.70 8.42 -4.53
N HIS A 28 -1.75 8.65 -3.61
CA HIS A 28 -1.99 9.36 -2.36
C HIS A 28 -2.00 10.87 -2.54
N GLU A 29 -1.32 11.42 -3.56
CA GLU A 29 -1.26 12.86 -3.80
C GLU A 29 -1.37 13.18 -5.30
N GLN A 30 -2.57 13.04 -5.85
CA GLN A 30 -2.83 13.30 -7.27
C GLN A 30 -2.69 14.79 -7.65
N LYS A 31 -2.90 15.69 -6.68
CA LYS A 31 -2.67 17.13 -6.79
C LYS A 31 -1.78 17.59 -5.63
N PRO A 32 -0.86 18.54 -5.84
CA PRO A 32 0.01 19.03 -4.77
C PRO A 32 -0.80 19.49 -3.55
N GLY A 33 -0.46 18.98 -2.37
CA GLY A 33 -1.09 19.27 -1.09
C GLY A 33 -2.42 18.56 -0.83
N VAL A 34 -2.93 17.74 -1.76
CA VAL A 34 -4.24 17.07 -1.62
C VAL A 34 -4.03 15.57 -1.43
N LEU A 35 -4.12 15.13 -0.17
CA LEU A 35 -3.90 13.74 0.20
C LEU A 35 -5.20 12.90 0.16
N ASP A 36 -5.11 11.68 -0.39
CA ASP A 36 -6.18 10.68 -0.41
C ASP A 36 -5.71 9.36 0.23
N PHE A 37 -6.39 8.95 1.30
CA PHE A 37 -6.22 7.67 1.98
C PHE A 37 -7.55 6.91 2.06
N THR A 38 -8.40 7.06 1.06
CA THR A 38 -9.71 6.40 0.99
C THR A 38 -9.72 5.27 -0.04
N GLY A 39 -10.78 4.44 0.00
CA GLY A 39 -10.99 3.38 -0.98
C GLY A 39 -9.78 2.43 -1.11
N ARG A 40 -9.20 2.36 -2.32
CA ARG A 40 -8.01 1.53 -2.60
C ARG A 40 -6.70 2.14 -2.10
N ALA A 41 -6.66 3.44 -1.83
CA ALA A 41 -5.52 4.14 -1.24
C ALA A 41 -5.58 4.15 0.30
N ASN A 42 -6.54 3.44 0.92
CA ASN A 42 -6.61 3.37 2.37
C ASN A 42 -5.54 2.45 2.96
N LEU A 43 -4.36 3.02 3.19
CA LEU A 43 -3.22 2.34 3.78
C LEU A 43 -3.49 1.92 5.24
N SER A 44 -4.16 2.77 6.03
CA SER A 44 -4.48 2.45 7.42
C SER A 44 -5.33 1.18 7.54
N GLN A 45 -6.34 1.03 6.68
CA GLN A 45 -7.17 -0.18 6.67
C GLN A 45 -6.36 -1.41 6.26
N PHE A 46 -5.48 -1.30 5.26
CA PHE A 46 -4.62 -2.42 4.87
C PHE A 46 -3.70 -2.86 6.02
N LEU A 47 -3.12 -1.91 6.76
CA LEU A 47 -2.27 -2.20 7.91
C LEU A 47 -3.07 -2.82 9.07
N GLN A 48 -4.30 -2.35 9.30
CA GLN A 48 -5.19 -2.93 10.28
C GLN A 48 -5.56 -4.38 9.92
N ASP A 49 -5.94 -4.64 8.67
CA ASP A 49 -6.27 -5.99 8.19
C ASP A 49 -5.08 -6.96 8.38
N ALA A 50 -3.84 -6.48 8.18
CA ALA A 50 -2.63 -7.29 8.39
C ALA A 50 -2.41 -7.60 9.88
N ALA A 51 -2.62 -6.60 10.75
CA ALA A 51 -2.54 -6.77 12.19
C ALA A 51 -3.60 -7.76 12.69
N ASP A 52 -4.84 -7.65 12.21
CA ASP A 52 -5.95 -8.55 12.55
C ASP A 52 -5.68 -9.99 12.10
N ALA A 53 -4.98 -10.18 10.98
CA ALA A 53 -4.52 -11.48 10.52
C ALA A 53 -3.28 -12.02 11.26
N GLY A 54 -2.71 -11.25 12.21
CA GLY A 54 -1.53 -11.62 12.96
C GLY A 54 -0.25 -11.67 12.12
N LEU A 55 -0.11 -10.74 11.18
CA LEU A 55 1.04 -10.59 10.29
C LEU A 55 1.80 -9.29 10.61
N PHE A 56 3.13 -9.33 10.56
CA PHE A 56 3.96 -8.13 10.49
C PHE A 56 3.88 -7.49 9.10
N VAL A 57 4.26 -6.22 8.99
CA VAL A 57 4.30 -5.50 7.71
C VAL A 57 5.67 -4.90 7.48
N ASN A 58 6.30 -5.25 6.35
CA ASN A 58 7.42 -4.49 5.79
C ASN A 58 6.88 -3.44 4.83
N LEU A 59 6.88 -2.18 5.27
CA LEU A 59 6.35 -1.06 4.50
C LEU A 59 7.46 -0.39 3.69
N ARG A 60 7.43 -0.57 2.36
CA ARG A 60 8.41 0.01 1.43
C ARG A 60 7.87 1.35 0.91
N ILE A 61 8.09 2.39 1.71
CA ILE A 61 7.41 3.68 1.59
C ILE A 61 7.76 4.45 0.29
N GLY A 62 8.94 4.22 -0.30
CA GLY A 62 9.40 4.96 -1.47
C GLY A 62 10.32 6.13 -1.11
N PRO A 63 10.20 7.34 -1.73
CA PRO A 63 9.07 7.81 -2.54
C PRO A 63 9.03 7.27 -3.98
N TYR A 64 10.19 6.84 -4.52
CA TYR A 64 10.25 6.04 -5.74
C TYR A 64 10.26 4.56 -5.38
N VAL A 65 9.38 3.77 -6.01
CA VAL A 65 9.19 2.35 -5.70
C VAL A 65 9.45 1.42 -6.88
N CYS A 66 9.67 1.95 -8.09
CA CYS A 66 9.67 1.18 -9.33
C CYS A 66 8.33 0.44 -9.49
N ALA A 67 8.28 -0.81 -9.03
CA ALA A 67 7.07 -1.63 -8.89
C ALA A 67 6.26 -1.78 -10.18
N GLU A 68 6.90 -1.58 -11.34
CA GLU A 68 6.26 -1.57 -12.65
C GLU A 68 5.03 -0.64 -12.67
N TRP A 69 5.11 0.43 -11.88
CA TRP A 69 4.05 1.39 -11.65
C TRP A 69 4.31 2.69 -12.40
N ASN A 70 3.25 3.40 -12.74
CA ASN A 70 3.33 4.66 -13.46
C ASN A 70 4.29 5.63 -12.78
N TYR A 71 5.29 6.08 -13.55
CA TYR A 71 6.36 6.96 -13.11
C TYR A 71 7.05 6.51 -11.80
N GLY A 72 7.14 5.20 -11.59
CA GLY A 72 7.78 4.60 -10.42
C GLY A 72 7.12 4.94 -9.09
N GLY A 73 5.84 5.34 -9.09
CA GLY A 73 5.11 5.77 -7.89
C GLY A 73 5.16 7.26 -7.62
N LEU A 74 5.92 8.04 -8.40
CA LEU A 74 6.02 9.49 -8.24
C LEU A 74 4.81 10.21 -8.88
N PRO A 75 4.25 11.24 -8.24
CA PRO A 75 3.19 12.04 -8.85
C PRO A 75 3.63 12.73 -10.13
N ALA A 76 2.76 12.79 -11.14
CA ALA A 76 3.08 13.39 -12.44
C ALA A 76 3.40 14.89 -12.36
N TRP A 77 2.87 15.59 -11.34
CA TRP A 77 3.12 17.01 -11.12
C TRP A 77 4.54 17.34 -10.63
N LEU A 78 5.35 16.35 -10.23
CA LEU A 78 6.77 16.57 -9.90
C LEU A 78 7.64 16.88 -11.13
N ASN A 79 7.16 16.52 -12.32
CA ASN A 79 7.85 16.77 -13.58
C ASN A 79 7.37 18.08 -14.24
N GLN A 80 6.80 19.01 -13.46
CA GLN A 80 6.28 20.30 -13.91
C GLN A 80 7.11 21.45 -13.36
#